data_AF-A0A851F4F1-F1
#
_entry.id   AF-A0A851F4F1-F1
#
_cell.length_a   1.000
_cell.length_b   1.000
_cell.length_c   1.000
_cell.angle_alpha   90.00
_cell.angle_beta   90.00
_cell.angle_gamma   90.00
#
_symmetry.space_group_name_H-M   'P 1'
#
loop_
_entity.id
_entity.type
_entity.pdbx_description
1 polymer ?
#
loop_
_entity_poly.entity_id
_entity_poly.type
_entity_poly.pdbx_seq_one_letter_code
_entity_poly.pdbx_strand_id
1 'polypeptide(L)'
;LFAGFAFQTLDLTNPRTFRDLSKPMGAQTVERKHKFIQRFNEVEKSEGDLSAQCHYCTHYSSAIIVASYLVRMEPFTQTFCSLQGGSFDVADRMFHSVKSTWESASRDNMSDVRELIPEFFYLPEFLTNANHFELGCMQDGTVLGDVQLPPWADGDPHKFILLHRQVSE
;
A
#
# COMPACT_ATOMS: atom_id res chain seq x y z
N LEU A 1 8.16 2.18 6.24
CA LEU A 1 9.41 1.72 6.91
C LEU A 1 9.18 0.45 7.72
N PHE A 2 8.00 0.25 8.30
CA PHE A 2 7.66 -0.99 9.01
C PHE A 2 7.23 -2.12 8.09
N ALA A 3 7.35 -3.35 8.60
CA ALA A 3 6.81 -4.60 8.07
C ALA A 3 5.89 -5.32 9.09
N GLY A 4 5.96 -4.95 10.37
CA GLY A 4 5.25 -5.56 11.50
C GLY A 4 3.80 -5.08 11.71
N PHE A 5 2.99 -4.98 10.66
CA PHE A 5 1.62 -4.43 10.76
C PHE A 5 0.59 -5.35 11.43
N ALA A 6 0.95 -6.61 11.71
CA ALA A 6 0.12 -7.57 12.44
C ALA A 6 0.48 -7.69 13.93
N PHE A 7 1.56 -7.04 14.38
CA PHE A 7 2.01 -7.14 15.77
C PHE A 7 1.11 -6.33 16.71
N GLN A 8 0.92 -6.83 17.93
CA GLN A 8 0.18 -6.13 18.98
C GLN A 8 0.97 -4.92 19.50
N THR A 9 2.28 -5.06 19.58
CA THR A 9 3.20 -4.01 20.02
C THR A 9 4.28 -3.79 18.98
N LEU A 10 4.78 -2.55 18.92
CA LEU A 10 5.85 -2.17 18.00
C LEU A 10 7.18 -2.11 18.77
N ASP A 11 8.01 -3.13 18.60
CA ASP A 11 9.37 -3.15 19.15
C ASP A 11 10.36 -2.58 18.11
N LEU A 12 10.82 -1.36 18.36
CA LEU A 12 11.77 -0.65 17.49
C LEU A 12 13.20 -1.20 17.58
N THR A 13 13.49 -2.10 18.53
CA THR A 13 14.79 -2.78 18.62
C THR A 13 14.82 -4.08 17.84
N ASN A 14 13.66 -4.65 17.51
CA ASN A 14 13.54 -5.88 16.75
C ASN A 14 13.67 -5.62 15.24
N PRO A 15 14.69 -6.17 14.56
CA PRO A 15 14.87 -5.97 13.12
C PRO A 15 13.68 -6.45 12.29
N ARG A 16 12.89 -7.43 12.78
CA ARG A 16 11.70 -7.95 12.06
C ARG A 16 10.56 -6.94 11.98
N THR A 17 10.59 -5.89 12.79
CA THR A 17 9.62 -4.79 12.74
C THR A 17 9.79 -3.95 11.48
N PHE A 18 10.99 -3.92 10.92
CA PHE A 18 11.37 -3.07 9.81
C PHE A 18 11.36 -3.82 8.48
N ARG A 19 11.02 -3.06 7.44
CA ARG A 19 11.23 -3.49 6.06
C ARG A 19 12.73 -3.59 5.78
N ASP A 20 13.11 -4.56 4.97
CA ASP A 20 14.45 -4.61 4.39
C ASP A 20 14.58 -3.55 3.27
N LEU A 21 15.23 -2.44 3.58
CA LEU A 21 15.43 -1.32 2.66
C LEU A 21 16.53 -1.59 1.62
N SER A 22 17.31 -2.66 1.77
CA SER A 22 18.25 -3.08 0.72
C SER A 22 17.54 -3.75 -0.46
N LYS A 23 16.22 -3.96 -0.36
CA LYS A 23 15.40 -4.66 -1.35
C LYS A 23 14.25 -3.77 -1.83
N PRO A 24 13.86 -3.86 -3.12
CA PRO A 24 12.64 -3.23 -3.62
C PRO A 24 11.39 -3.89 -3.02
N MET A 25 10.23 -3.25 -3.17
CA MET A 25 8.96 -3.76 -2.66
C MET A 25 8.64 -5.18 -3.17
N GLY A 26 8.89 -5.44 -4.45
CA GLY A 26 8.63 -6.76 -5.06
C GLY A 26 9.53 -7.90 -4.56
N ALA A 27 10.57 -7.61 -3.77
CA ALA A 27 11.53 -8.60 -3.29
C ALA A 27 11.55 -8.75 -1.75
N GLN A 28 10.53 -8.25 -1.05
CA GLN A 28 10.45 -8.33 0.41
C GLN A 28 10.30 -9.76 0.94
N THR A 29 9.73 -10.66 0.14
CA THR A 29 9.67 -12.10 0.44
C THR A 29 10.43 -12.91 -0.60
N VAL A 30 10.97 -14.05 -0.17
CA VAL A 30 11.79 -14.92 -1.01
C VAL A 30 10.94 -15.48 -2.16
N GLU A 31 9.74 -15.95 -1.85
CA GLU A 31 8.80 -16.55 -2.80
C GLU A 31 8.42 -15.55 -3.89
N ARG A 32 8.11 -14.30 -3.50
CA ARG A 32 7.72 -13.24 -4.45
C ARG A 32 8.88 -12.83 -5.35
N LYS A 33 10.09 -12.69 -4.79
CA LYS A 33 11.30 -12.43 -5.58
C LYS A 33 11.48 -13.49 -6.67
N HIS A 34 11.32 -14.77 -6.33
CA HIS A 34 11.46 -15.85 -7.32
C HIS A 34 10.42 -15.74 -8.43
N LYS A 35 9.16 -15.42 -8.12
CA LYS A 35 8.11 -15.22 -9.14
C LYS A 35 8.46 -14.10 -10.13
N PHE A 36 8.99 -12.97 -9.66
CA PHE A 36 9.40 -11.87 -10.56
C PHE A 36 10.63 -12.21 -11.41
N ILE A 37 11.59 -12.97 -10.86
CA ILE A 37 12.75 -13.46 -11.63
C ILE A 37 12.28 -14.46 -12.69
N GLN A 38 11.38 -15.38 -12.33
CA GLN A 38 10.81 -16.35 -13.26
C GLN A 38 10.12 -15.65 -14.44
N ARG A 39 9.22 -14.70 -14.17
CA ARG A 39 8.53 -13.92 -15.21
C ARG A 39 9.51 -13.20 -16.14
N PHE A 40 10.55 -12.59 -15.58
CA PHE A 40 11.59 -11.90 -16.35
C PHE A 40 12.32 -12.85 -17.31
N ASN A 41 12.65 -14.06 -16.83
CA ASN A 41 13.33 -15.08 -17.63
C ASN A 41 12.40 -15.78 -18.64
N GLU A 42 11.09 -15.79 -18.41
CA GLU A 42 10.11 -16.36 -19.36
C GLU A 42 9.95 -15.48 -20.60
N VAL A 43 9.90 -14.15 -20.42
CA VAL A 43 9.84 -13.17 -21.52
C VAL A 43 11.06 -13.27 -22.44
N GLU A 44 12.24 -13.55 -21.87
CA GLU A 44 13.48 -13.80 -22.63
C GLU A 44 13.33 -14.93 -23.65
N LYS A 45 12.55 -15.96 -23.31
CA LYS A 45 12.41 -17.18 -24.11
C LYS A 45 11.32 -17.09 -25.17
N SER A 46 10.30 -16.26 -24.96
CA SER A 46 9.09 -16.27 -25.79
C SER A 46 9.08 -15.24 -26.91
N GLU A 47 9.63 -14.05 -26.72
CA GLU A 47 9.35 -12.93 -27.64
C GLU A 47 10.52 -12.46 -28.51
N GLY A 48 11.78 -12.81 -28.18
CA GLY A 48 12.97 -12.33 -28.92
C GLY A 48 13.18 -10.80 -28.90
N ASP A 49 12.15 -10.05 -28.53
CA ASP A 49 12.13 -8.62 -28.26
C ASP A 49 12.38 -8.38 -26.77
N LEU A 50 13.64 -8.13 -26.44
CA LEU A 50 14.08 -7.82 -25.07
C LEU A 50 13.49 -6.50 -24.54
N SER A 51 12.79 -5.70 -25.36
CA SER A 51 12.20 -4.43 -24.92
C SER A 51 11.05 -4.60 -23.91
N ALA A 52 10.43 -5.78 -23.84
CA ALA A 52 9.40 -6.12 -22.85
C ALA A 52 9.97 -6.73 -21.55
N GLN A 53 11.29 -6.93 -21.46
CA GLN A 53 11.90 -7.62 -20.33
C GLN A 53 11.96 -6.71 -19.09
N CYS A 54 11.08 -6.96 -18.13
CA CYS A 54 11.06 -6.22 -16.88
C CYS A 54 10.61 -7.10 -15.72
N HIS A 55 11.14 -6.81 -14.53
CA HIS A 55 10.65 -7.47 -13.31
C HIS A 55 9.25 -6.98 -12.96
N TYR A 56 8.98 -5.68 -13.16
CA TYR A 56 7.71 -5.05 -12.79
C TYR A 56 7.12 -4.36 -14.01
N CYS A 57 5.95 -4.81 -14.47
CA CYS A 57 5.17 -4.11 -15.49
C CYS A 57 4.29 -2.99 -14.88
N THR A 58 4.42 -2.75 -13.57
CA THR A 58 3.76 -1.67 -12.85
C THR A 58 4.82 -0.85 -12.12
N HIS A 59 4.50 0.42 -11.88
CA HIS A 59 5.43 1.35 -11.25
C HIS A 59 5.09 1.51 -9.77
N TYR A 60 6.12 1.79 -8.95
CA TYR A 60 5.96 1.97 -7.50
C TYR A 60 5.27 3.29 -7.11
N SER A 61 5.20 4.24 -8.05
CA SER A 61 4.58 5.55 -7.88
C SER A 61 3.80 5.93 -9.13
N SER A 62 2.58 6.43 -8.94
CA SER A 62 1.70 6.91 -10.00
C SER A 62 0.62 7.81 -9.41
N ALA A 63 -0.04 8.62 -10.25
CA ALA A 63 -1.14 9.48 -9.81
C ALA A 63 -2.27 8.67 -9.15
N ILE A 64 -2.59 7.48 -9.66
CA ILE A 64 -3.60 6.61 -9.08
C ILE A 64 -3.19 6.06 -7.71
N ILE A 65 -1.90 5.78 -7.48
CA ILE A 65 -1.41 5.36 -6.16
C ILE A 65 -1.58 6.48 -5.13
N VAL A 66 -1.17 7.70 -5.47
CA VAL A 66 -1.32 8.88 -4.59
C VAL A 66 -2.80 9.15 -4.30
N ALA A 67 -3.64 9.21 -5.34
CA ALA A 67 -5.07 9.43 -5.20
C ALA A 67 -5.76 8.32 -4.39
N SER A 68 -5.30 7.06 -4.54
CA SER A 68 -5.83 5.93 -3.77
C SER A 68 -5.52 6.03 -2.28
N TYR A 69 -4.29 6.41 -1.90
CA TYR A 69 -3.96 6.64 -0.49
C TYR A 69 -4.74 7.80 0.10
N LEU A 70 -4.87 8.90 -0.66
CA LEU A 70 -5.50 10.14 -0.20
C LEU A 70 -7.01 10.20 -0.47
N VAL A 71 -7.64 9.08 -0.85
CA VAL A 71 -9.04 9.04 -1.32
C VAL A 71 -10.06 9.63 -0.33
N ARG A 72 -9.72 9.74 0.96
CA ARG A 72 -10.55 10.33 2.03
C ARG A 72 -10.41 11.85 2.17
N MET A 73 -9.57 12.48 1.36
CA MET A 73 -9.29 13.91 1.39
C MET A 73 -9.61 14.56 0.06
N GLU A 74 -10.25 15.73 0.10
CA GLU A 74 -10.37 16.57 -1.09
C GLU A 74 -9.06 17.34 -1.36
N PRO A 75 -8.67 17.57 -2.63
CA PRO A 75 -9.39 17.21 -3.87
C PRO A 75 -9.08 15.78 -4.40
N PHE A 76 -8.41 14.94 -3.60
CA PHE A 76 -7.96 13.61 -4.04
C PHE A 76 -9.11 12.62 -4.19
N THR A 77 -10.20 12.78 -3.43
CA THR A 77 -11.44 12.03 -3.62
C THR A 77 -11.97 12.20 -5.06
N GLN A 78 -12.15 13.45 -5.52
CA GLN A 78 -12.58 13.75 -6.88
C GLN A 78 -11.57 13.25 -7.93
N THR A 79 -10.28 13.41 -7.64
CA THR A 79 -9.20 12.92 -8.52
C THR A 79 -9.25 11.40 -8.67
N PHE A 80 -9.42 10.66 -7.57
CA PHE A 80 -9.53 9.21 -7.58
C PHE A 80 -10.74 8.74 -8.39
N CYS A 81 -11.91 9.31 -8.14
CA CYS A 81 -13.13 8.99 -8.91
C CYS A 81 -12.94 9.27 -10.40
N SER A 82 -12.31 10.39 -10.76
CA SER A 82 -12.05 10.75 -12.16
C SER A 82 -11.14 9.74 -12.86
N LEU A 83 -10.08 9.28 -12.16
CA LEU A 83 -9.17 8.26 -12.67
C LEU A 83 -9.82 6.87 -12.77
N GLN A 84 -10.87 6.60 -11.98
CA GLN A 84 -11.61 5.34 -11.94
C GLN A 84 -12.91 5.35 -12.78
N GLY A 85 -13.08 6.32 -13.67
CA GLY A 85 -14.23 6.37 -14.59
C GLY A 85 -15.48 7.05 -14.04
N GLY A 86 -15.33 7.90 -13.02
CA GLY A 86 -16.36 8.81 -12.51
C GLY A 86 -16.97 8.43 -11.16
N SER A 87 -16.59 7.31 -10.56
CA SER A 87 -17.07 6.85 -9.26
C SER A 87 -15.96 6.25 -8.41
N PHE A 88 -16.24 5.96 -7.14
CA PHE A 88 -15.36 5.12 -6.33
C PHE A 88 -15.15 3.75 -6.98
N ASP A 89 -14.02 3.12 -6.64
CA ASP A 89 -13.76 1.73 -7.00
C ASP A 89 -14.61 0.78 -6.13
N VAL A 90 -14.60 -0.52 -6.44
CA VAL A 90 -15.17 -1.51 -5.53
C VAL A 90 -14.44 -1.46 -4.19
N ALA A 91 -15.22 -1.54 -3.12
CA ALA A 91 -14.81 -1.52 -1.73
C ALA A 91 -13.52 -2.31 -1.44
N ASP A 92 -13.46 -3.57 -1.87
CA ASP A 92 -12.34 -4.49 -1.61
C ASP A 92 -11.01 -4.06 -2.26
N ARG A 93 -11.04 -3.17 -3.26
CA ARG A 93 -9.83 -2.64 -3.92
C ARG A 93 -9.38 -1.29 -3.37
N MET A 94 -10.23 -0.61 -2.60
CA MET A 94 -9.90 0.69 -2.05
C MET A 94 -8.91 0.58 -0.90
N PHE A 95 -8.16 1.66 -0.66
CA PHE A 95 -7.28 1.74 0.49
C PHE A 95 -8.12 1.75 1.77
N HIS A 96 -8.14 0.63 2.49
CA HIS A 96 -8.98 0.46 3.69
C HIS A 96 -8.20 -0.07 4.90
N SER A 97 -7.02 -0.63 4.70
CA SER A 97 -6.20 -1.22 5.77
C SER A 97 -4.73 -1.11 5.45
N VAL A 98 -3.95 -0.56 6.39
CA VAL A 98 -2.49 -0.45 6.24
C VAL A 98 -1.86 -1.84 6.10
N LYS A 99 -2.35 -2.80 6.89
CA LYS A 99 -1.86 -4.19 6.85
C LYS A 99 -2.14 -4.83 5.49
N SER A 100 -3.40 -4.78 5.01
CA SER A 100 -3.76 -5.40 3.73
C SER A 100 -3.01 -4.76 2.56
N THR A 101 -2.82 -3.44 2.59
CA THR A 101 -2.05 -2.75 1.56
C THR A 101 -0.57 -3.13 1.58
N TRP A 102 0.05 -3.27 2.77
CA TRP A 102 1.40 -3.79 2.88
C TRP A 102 1.51 -5.23 2.36
N GLU A 103 0.59 -6.11 2.73
CA GLU A 103 0.59 -7.51 2.29
C GLU A 103 0.43 -7.64 0.77
N SER A 104 -0.49 -6.86 0.17
CA SER A 104 -0.64 -6.74 -1.28
C SER A 104 0.66 -6.30 -1.95
N ALA A 105 1.26 -5.20 -1.48
CA ALA A 105 2.44 -4.61 -2.09
C ALA A 105 3.72 -5.45 -1.91
N SER A 106 3.90 -6.09 -0.76
CA SER A 106 5.15 -6.78 -0.37
C SER A 106 5.14 -8.29 -0.60
N ARG A 107 3.96 -8.95 -0.62
CA ARG A 107 3.84 -10.42 -0.70
C ARG A 107 2.84 -10.94 -1.74
N ASP A 108 1.63 -10.42 -1.78
CA ASP A 108 0.51 -11.18 -2.34
C ASP A 108 0.17 -10.86 -3.80
N ASN A 109 0.29 -9.59 -4.23
CA ASN A 109 -0.16 -9.16 -5.55
C ASN A 109 1.01 -8.82 -6.50
N MET A 110 1.18 -9.61 -7.56
CA MET A 110 2.27 -9.43 -8.55
C MET A 110 2.16 -8.17 -9.40
N SER A 111 1.02 -7.49 -9.40
CA SER A 111 0.80 -6.21 -10.09
C SER A 111 0.94 -5.01 -9.14
N ASP A 112 1.19 -5.23 -7.85
CA ASP A 112 1.26 -4.17 -6.85
C ASP A 112 2.65 -4.07 -6.23
N VAL A 113 3.43 -3.10 -6.66
CA VAL A 113 4.76 -2.80 -6.08
C VAL A 113 4.81 -1.37 -5.53
N ARG A 114 3.64 -0.83 -5.13
CA ARG A 114 3.53 0.55 -4.67
C ARG A 114 4.44 0.81 -3.46
N GLU A 115 5.07 1.97 -3.45
CA GLU A 115 5.79 2.48 -2.28
C GLU A 115 4.91 3.50 -1.53
N LEU A 116 5.37 3.92 -0.36
CA LEU A 116 4.66 4.92 0.45
C LEU A 116 4.78 6.32 -0.17
N ILE A 117 3.83 7.19 0.19
CA ILE A 117 3.85 8.62 -0.09
C ILE A 117 4.30 9.41 1.16
N PRO A 118 4.78 10.66 1.02
CA PRO A 118 5.24 11.47 2.15
C PRO A 118 4.24 11.63 3.29
N GLU A 119 2.94 11.63 3.00
CA GLU A 119 1.84 11.84 3.95
C GLU A 119 1.83 10.80 5.08
N PHE A 120 2.38 9.59 4.85
CA PHE A 120 2.59 8.57 5.89
C PHE A 120 3.54 9.00 7.02
N PHE A 121 4.22 10.14 6.88
CA PHE A 121 5.21 10.63 7.85
C PHE A 121 4.82 11.97 8.50
N TYR A 122 3.72 12.61 8.07
CA TYR A 122 3.33 13.90 8.62
C TYR A 122 1.83 14.20 8.66
N LEU A 123 0.99 13.48 7.90
CA LEU A 123 -0.42 13.83 7.71
C LEU A 123 -1.33 12.73 8.25
N PRO A 124 -1.87 12.81 9.47
CA PRO A 124 -2.80 11.80 9.99
C PRO A 124 -4.17 11.80 9.30
N GLU A 125 -4.59 12.93 8.73
CA GLU A 125 -5.95 13.17 8.25
C GLU A 125 -6.36 12.23 7.09
N PHE A 126 -5.43 11.76 6.26
CA PHE A 126 -5.78 10.84 5.15
C PHE A 126 -6.24 9.46 5.62
N LEU A 127 -6.00 9.12 6.88
CA LEU A 127 -6.41 7.85 7.49
C LEU A 127 -7.84 7.91 8.05
N THR A 128 -8.45 9.09 8.12
CA THR A 128 -9.79 9.30 8.68
C THR A 128 -10.78 9.76 7.60
N ASN A 129 -11.97 9.17 7.58
CA ASN A 129 -13.06 9.57 6.69
C ASN A 129 -13.84 10.76 7.28
N ALA A 130 -13.15 11.88 7.49
CA ALA A 130 -13.71 13.07 8.14
C ALA A 130 -14.87 13.72 7.36
N ASN A 131 -14.91 13.51 6.04
CA ASN A 131 -15.97 14.01 5.17
C ASN A 131 -17.18 13.07 5.09
N HIS A 132 -17.14 11.93 5.81
CA HIS A 132 -18.21 10.93 5.82
C HIS A 132 -18.60 10.42 4.42
N PHE A 133 -17.60 10.19 3.55
CA PHE A 133 -17.84 9.64 2.22
C PHE A 133 -18.46 8.24 2.28
N GLU A 134 -19.39 7.97 1.37
CA GLU A 134 -19.95 6.63 1.15
C GLU A 134 -18.99 5.78 0.32
N LEU A 135 -18.01 5.18 0.99
CA LEU A 135 -16.94 4.39 0.38
C LEU A 135 -17.37 2.96 0.00
N GLY A 136 -18.65 2.62 0.15
CA GLY A 136 -19.19 1.31 -0.16
C GLY A 136 -18.94 0.25 0.92
N CYS A 137 -19.20 -1.00 0.54
CA CYS A 137 -19.20 -2.16 1.43
C CYS A 137 -18.47 -3.33 0.77
N MET A 138 -17.57 -3.97 1.51
CA MET A 138 -16.80 -5.13 1.07
C MET A 138 -17.71 -6.37 0.92
N GLN A 139 -17.20 -7.40 0.25
CA GLN A 139 -17.97 -8.64 0.03
C GLN A 139 -18.38 -9.35 1.32
N ASP A 140 -17.61 -9.16 2.40
CA ASP A 140 -17.88 -9.73 3.72
C ASP A 140 -18.91 -8.92 4.54
N GLY A 141 -19.42 -7.82 4.00
CA GLY A 141 -20.36 -6.92 4.66
C GLY A 141 -19.70 -5.77 5.44
N THR A 142 -18.37 -5.65 5.42
CA THR A 142 -17.66 -4.56 6.08
C THR A 142 -17.87 -3.24 5.33
N VAL A 143 -18.52 -2.28 5.97
CA VAL A 143 -18.66 -0.91 5.44
C VAL A 143 -17.34 -0.17 5.59
N LEU A 144 -16.89 0.50 4.51
CA LEU A 144 -15.67 1.30 4.57
C LEU A 144 -15.91 2.63 5.27
N GLY A 145 -15.02 2.95 6.21
CA GLY A 145 -14.93 4.24 6.89
C GLY A 145 -13.47 4.65 7.02
N ASP A 146 -13.01 4.89 8.25
CA ASP A 146 -11.60 5.14 8.55
C ASP A 146 -10.69 3.97 8.09
N VAL A 147 -9.42 4.27 7.85
CA VAL A 147 -8.43 3.26 7.51
C VAL A 147 -8.15 2.41 8.74
N GLN A 148 -8.19 1.09 8.57
CA GLN A 148 -7.81 0.14 9.61
C GLN A 148 -6.30 0.25 9.89
N LEU A 149 -5.98 0.73 11.09
CA LEU A 149 -4.62 0.89 11.56
C LEU A 149 -4.11 -0.41 12.21
N PRO A 150 -2.78 -0.60 12.25
CA PRO A 150 -2.17 -1.71 12.99
C PRO A 150 -2.52 -1.66 14.49
N PRO A 151 -2.58 -2.80 15.19
CA PRO A 151 -2.96 -2.84 16.60
C PRO A 151 -2.12 -1.91 17.49
N TRP A 152 -0.80 -1.83 17.24
CA TRP A 152 0.11 -0.98 18.00
C TRP A 152 -0.15 0.53 17.87
N ALA A 153 -0.98 0.97 16.91
CA ALA A 153 -1.43 2.34 16.78
C ALA A 153 -2.69 2.66 17.60
N ASP A 154 -3.31 1.67 18.25
CA ASP A 154 -4.51 1.82 19.09
C ASP A 154 -5.68 2.56 18.42
N GLY A 155 -5.78 2.48 17.09
CA GLY A 155 -6.78 3.21 16.32
C GLY A 155 -6.54 4.72 16.24
N ASP A 156 -5.38 5.23 16.65
CA ASP A 156 -5.02 6.65 16.59
C ASP A 156 -4.10 6.95 15.38
N PRO A 157 -4.61 7.69 14.36
CA PRO A 157 -3.81 8.14 13.22
C PRO A 157 -2.59 8.99 13.61
N HIS A 158 -2.69 9.83 14.64
CA HIS A 158 -1.58 10.66 15.08
C HIS A 158 -0.45 9.81 15.66
N LYS A 159 -0.80 8.81 16.48
CA LYS A 159 0.17 7.82 16.98
C LYS A 159 0.84 7.06 15.83
N PHE A 160 0.07 6.63 14.83
CA PHE A 160 0.60 5.94 13.65
C PHE A 160 1.65 6.79 12.90
N ILE A 161 1.33 8.06 12.63
CA ILE A 161 2.23 9.01 11.95
C ILE A 161 3.46 9.33 12.80
N LEU A 162 3.29 9.57 14.10
CA LEU A 162 4.38 9.87 15.02
C LEU A 162 5.42 8.74 15.05
N LEU A 163 4.96 7.48 15.10
CA LEU A 163 5.84 6.32 15.06
C LEU A 163 6.56 6.17 13.71
N HIS A 164 5.89 6.48 12.59
CA HIS A 164 6.52 6.49 11.27
C HIS A 164 7.61 7.56 11.15
N ARG A 165 7.34 8.76 11.69
CA ARG A 165 8.30 9.86 11.71
C ARG A 165 9.53 9.53 12.56
N GLN A 166 9.34 8.96 13.75
CA GLN A 166 10.43 8.62 14.67
C GLN A 166 11.49 7.71 14.06
N VAL A 167 11.10 6.82 13.13
CA VAL A 167 12.03 5.87 12.48
C VAL A 167 12.52 6.33 11.10
N SER A 168 12.02 7.48 10.63
CA SER A 168 12.44 8.10 9.38
C SER A 168 13.50 9.19 9.59
N GLU A 169 13.66 9.66 10.84
CA GLU A 169 14.73 10.56 11.29
C GLU A 169 15.99 9.76 11.65
#